data_AF-A0A7Y4XJU4-F1
#
_entry.id   AF-A0A7Y4XJU4-F1
#
_cell.length_a   1.000
_cell.length_b   1.000
_cell.length_c   1.000
_cell.angle_alpha   90.00
_cell.angle_beta   90.00
_cell.angle_gamma   90.00
#
_symmetry.space_group_name_H-M   'P 1'
#
loop_
_entity.id
_entity.type
_entity.pdbx_description
1 polymer ?
#
loop_
_entity_poly.entity_id
_entity_poly.type
_entity_poly.pdbx_seq_one_letter_code
_entity_poly.pdbx_strand_id
1 'polypeptide(L)'
;MADQTDINGTAAGMAALSICESLLLAMGDLKIMGEADAIGIIHDAANAHRDIGATAKDKALNVEVVAILERIISGGNSVRRP
;
A
#
# COMPACT_ATOMS: atom_id res chain seq x y z
N MET A 1 -28.16 -3.62 2.07
CA MET A 1 -27.48 -4.52 1.11
C MET A 1 -26.18 -3.83 0.73
N ALA A 2 -25.03 -4.36 1.16
CA ALA A 2 -23.76 -3.87 0.61
C ALA A 2 -23.77 -4.19 -0.90
N ASP A 3 -23.41 -3.23 -1.73
CA ASP A 3 -23.35 -3.43 -3.17
C ASP A 3 -22.30 -4.51 -3.49
N GLN A 4 -22.66 -5.49 -4.32
CA GLN A 4 -21.76 -6.57 -4.73
C GLN A 4 -20.50 -6.01 -5.40
N THR A 5 -20.62 -4.84 -6.05
CA THR A 5 -19.52 -4.09 -6.66
C THR A 5 -18.49 -3.63 -5.63
N ASP A 6 -18.93 -3.20 -4.44
CA ASP A 6 -18.06 -2.72 -3.36
C ASP A 6 -17.27 -3.87 -2.72
N ILE A 7 -17.89 -5.06 -2.60
CA ILE A 7 -17.23 -6.26 -2.07
C ILE A 7 -16.10 -6.70 -3.01
N ASN A 8 -16.35 -6.72 -4.32
CA ASN A 8 -15.33 -7.11 -5.30
C ASN A 8 -14.15 -6.13 -5.31
N GLY A 9 -14.41 -4.81 -5.23
CA GLY A 9 -13.35 -3.80 -5.13
C GLY A 9 -12.50 -3.96 -3.87
N THR A 10 -13.15 -4.19 -2.73
CA THR A 10 -12.46 -4.41 -1.44
C THR A 10 -11.62 -5.69 -1.47
N ALA A 11 -12.18 -6.79 -1.99
CA ALA A 11 -11.48 -8.06 -2.10
C ALA A 11 -10.27 -7.98 -3.04
N ALA A 12 -10.40 -7.29 -4.17
CA ALA A 12 -9.30 -7.05 -5.10
C ALA A 12 -8.18 -6.23 -4.45
N GLY A 13 -8.52 -5.17 -3.71
CA GLY A 13 -7.55 -4.35 -2.98
C GLY A 13 -6.78 -5.15 -1.91
N MET A 14 -7.49 -5.98 -1.14
CA MET A 14 -6.86 -6.87 -0.16
C MET A 14 -5.93 -7.89 -0.82
N ALA A 15 -6.36 -8.52 -1.92
CA ALA A 15 -5.54 -9.47 -2.66
C ALA A 15 -4.27 -8.83 -3.23
N ALA A 16 -4.38 -7.63 -3.81
CA ALA A 16 -3.24 -6.89 -4.32
C ALA A 16 -2.23 -6.56 -3.22
N LEU A 17 -2.72 -6.08 -2.06
CA LEU A 17 -1.86 -5.78 -0.91
C LEU A 17 -1.11 -7.03 -0.43
N SER A 18 -1.80 -8.16 -0.23
CA SER A 18 -1.18 -9.41 0.20
C SER A 18 -0.13 -9.95 -0.79
N ILE A 19 -0.34 -9.77 -2.09
CA ILE A 19 0.66 -10.11 -3.11
C ILE A 19 1.89 -9.21 -2.97
N CYS A 20 1.70 -7.90 -2.86
CA CYS A 20 2.82 -6.96 -2.69
C CYS A 20 3.62 -7.23 -1.40
N GLU A 21 2.95 -7.53 -0.29
CA GLU A 21 3.61 -7.90 0.97
C GLU A 21 4.45 -9.18 0.82
N SER A 22 3.89 -10.19 0.16
CA SER A 22 4.60 -11.45 -0.11
C SER A 22 5.84 -11.23 -0.99
N LEU A 23 5.75 -10.34 -1.97
CA LEU A 23 6.88 -9.97 -2.83
C LEU A 23 7.97 -9.23 -2.06
N LEU A 24 7.62 -8.21 -1.27
CA LEU A 24 8.58 -7.47 -0.44
C LEU A 24 9.31 -8.39 0.55
N LEU A 25 8.56 -9.31 1.17
CA LEU A 25 9.13 -10.36 2.02
C LEU A 25 10.12 -11.24 1.28
N ALA A 26 9.74 -11.76 0.11
CA ALA A 26 10.61 -12.63 -0.69
C ALA A 26 11.88 -11.89 -1.13
N MET A 27 11.77 -10.61 -1.49
CA MET A 27 12.93 -9.78 -1.82
C MET A 27 13.87 -9.59 -0.61
N GLY A 28 13.32 -9.41 0.59
CA GLY A 28 14.09 -9.37 1.83
C GLY A 28 14.79 -10.69 2.15
N ASP A 29 14.07 -11.82 2.03
CA ASP A 29 14.62 -13.16 2.27
C ASP A 29 15.73 -13.53 1.29
N LEU A 30 15.59 -13.12 0.03
CA LEU A 30 16.62 -13.29 -1.01
C LEU A 30 17.76 -12.26 -0.90
N LYS A 31 17.72 -11.35 0.09
CA LYS A 31 18.69 -10.27 0.30
C LYS A 31 18.85 -9.36 -0.92
N ILE A 32 17.78 -9.18 -1.70
CA ILE A 32 17.74 -8.27 -2.84
C ILE A 32 17.61 -6.83 -2.35
N MET A 33 16.87 -6.60 -1.26
CA MET A 33 16.71 -5.28 -0.65
C MET A 33 16.60 -5.38 0.87
N GLY A 34 17.03 -4.36 1.59
CA GLY A 34 16.86 -4.26 3.05
C GLY A 34 15.52 -3.66 3.48
N GLU A 35 15.24 -3.65 4.78
CA GLU A 35 14.03 -3.02 5.35
C GLU A 35 13.96 -1.52 5.01
N ALA A 36 15.09 -0.81 5.08
CA ALA A 36 15.16 0.61 4.76
C ALA A 36 14.81 0.89 3.29
N ASP A 37 15.23 0.01 2.37
CA ASP A 37 14.90 0.12 0.95
C ASP A 37 13.41 -0.10 0.73
N ALA A 38 12.81 -1.08 1.42
CA ALA A 38 11.38 -1.38 1.31
C ALA A 38 10.54 -0.21 1.83
N ILE A 39 10.92 0.37 2.98
CA ILE A 39 10.31 1.58 3.52
C ILE A 39 10.47 2.74 2.53
N GLY A 40 11.65 2.90 1.93
CA GLY A 40 11.92 3.93 0.91
C GLY A 40 10.97 3.83 -0.28
N ILE A 41 10.80 2.63 -0.86
CA ILE A 41 9.87 2.39 -1.97
C ILE A 41 8.43 2.77 -1.59
N ILE A 42 7.98 2.42 -0.39
CA ILE A 42 6.62 2.73 0.06
C ILE A 42 6.48 4.25 0.28
N HIS A 43 7.51 4.93 0.78
CA HIS A 43 7.54 6.39 0.90
C HIS A 43 7.47 7.09 -0.47
N ASP A 44 8.21 6.58 -1.46
CA ASP A 44 8.20 7.11 -2.82
C ASP A 44 6.81 6.95 -3.44
N ALA A 45 6.17 5.78 -3.23
CA ALA A 45 4.78 5.57 -3.64
C ALA A 45 3.83 6.58 -2.96
N ALA A 46 3.96 6.80 -1.65
CA ALA A 46 3.12 7.76 -0.94
C ALA A 46 3.32 9.19 -1.48
N ASN A 47 4.56 9.60 -1.71
CA ASN A 47 4.87 10.91 -2.28
C ASN A 47 4.32 11.06 -3.71
N ALA A 48 4.36 10.00 -4.52
CA ALA A 48 3.78 10.00 -5.86
C ALA A 48 2.26 10.15 -5.87
N HIS A 49 1.57 9.86 -4.76
CA HIS A 49 0.12 10.09 -4.64
C HIS A 49 -0.24 11.40 -3.96
N ARG A 50 0.68 12.07 -3.25
CA ARG A 50 0.38 13.35 -2.59
C ARG A 50 0.02 14.45 -3.59
N ASP A 51 -1.10 15.13 -3.32
CA ASP A 51 -1.59 16.30 -4.06
C ASP A 51 -1.80 16.11 -5.57
N ILE A 52 -1.87 14.86 -6.04
CA ILE A 52 -2.21 14.53 -7.42
C ILE A 52 -3.72 14.41 -7.58
N GLY A 53 -4.26 14.86 -8.72
CA GLY A 53 -5.67 14.67 -9.08
C GLY A 53 -6.31 15.92 -9.68
N ALA A 54 -7.01 15.75 -10.80
CA ALA A 54 -7.70 16.85 -11.48
C ALA A 54 -9.05 17.18 -10.82
N THR A 55 -9.69 16.18 -10.20
CA THR A 55 -10.99 16.33 -9.54
C THR A 55 -10.88 16.15 -8.02
N ALA A 56 -11.90 16.63 -7.29
CA ALA A 56 -11.99 16.42 -5.85
C ALA A 56 -12.05 14.93 -5.47
N LYS A 57 -12.67 14.10 -6.33
CA LYS A 57 -12.75 12.65 -6.15
C LYS A 57 -11.38 11.98 -6.27
N ASP A 58 -10.59 12.37 -7.27
CA ASP A 58 -9.25 11.82 -7.47
C ASP A 58 -8.32 12.20 -6.31
N LYS A 59 -8.41 13.45 -5.84
CA LYS A 59 -7.67 13.90 -4.67
C LYS A 59 -8.06 13.13 -3.41
N ALA A 60 -9.35 12.90 -3.18
CA ALA A 60 -9.81 12.11 -2.04
C ALA A 60 -9.31 10.66 -2.10
N LEU A 61 -9.34 10.04 -3.29
CA LEU A 61 -8.78 8.71 -3.51
C LEU A 61 -7.27 8.69 -3.19
N ASN A 62 -6.51 9.65 -3.72
CA ASN A 62 -5.08 9.75 -3.49
C ASN A 62 -4.73 9.98 -2.02
N VAL A 63 -5.52 10.78 -1.30
CA VAL A 63 -5.37 10.95 0.16
C VAL A 63 -5.56 9.63 0.89
N GLU A 64 -6.56 8.84 0.52
CA GLU A 64 -6.81 7.53 1.13
C GLU A 64 -5.67 6.54 0.83
N VAL A 65 -5.15 6.55 -0.41
CA VAL A 65 -3.97 5.75 -0.78
C VAL A 65 -2.76 6.11 0.08
N VAL A 66 -2.48 7.41 0.25
CA VAL A 66 -1.39 7.88 1.12
C VAL A 66 -1.60 7.42 2.56
N ALA A 67 -2.81 7.51 3.10
CA ALA A 67 -3.11 7.07 4.47
C ALA A 67 -2.85 5.56 4.66
N ILE A 68 -3.19 4.73 3.67
CA ILE A 68 -2.91 3.29 3.70
C ILE A 68 -1.40 3.02 3.66
N LEU A 69 -0.65 3.71 2.79
CA LEU A 69 0.81 3.53 2.66
C LEU A 69 1.55 3.93 3.95
N GLU A 70 1.19 5.07 4.55
CA GLU A 70 1.77 5.52 5.83
C GLU A 70 1.45 4.53 6.98
N ARG A 71 0.25 3.93 6.98
CA ARG A 71 -0.12 2.87 7.95
C ARG A 71 0.69 1.58 7.77
N ILE A 72 1.07 1.25 6.54
CA ILE A 72 1.96 0.11 6.25
C ILE A 72 3.37 0.41 6.81
N ILE A 73 3.90 1.62 6.56
CA ILE A 73 5.20 2.07 7.09
C ILE A 73 5.22 2.01 8.63
N SER A 74 4.16 2.47 9.28
CA SER A 74 4.05 2.47 10.74
C SER A 74 3.90 1.08 11.37
N GLY A 75 3.95 0.01 10.56
CA GLY A 75 3.82 -1.38 11.01
C GLY A 75 2.38 -1.78 11.35
N GLY A 76 1.38 -0.94 11.04
CA GLY A 76 -0.03 -1.26 11.31
C GLY A 76 -0.60 -2.38 10.45
N ASN A 77 0.08 -2.72 9.34
CA ASN A 77 -0.24 -3.83 8.44
C ASN A 77 1.00 -4.61 7.95
N SER A 78 2.23 -4.18 8.31
CA SER A 78 3.45 -4.70 7.69
C SER A 78 4.10 -5.83 8.49
N VAL A 79 4.80 -6.67 7.75
CA VAL A 79 5.45 -7.91 8.18
C VAL A 79 6.77 -7.61 8.89
N ARG A 80 6.71 -6.94 10.04
CA ARG A 80 7.86 -6.88 10.93
C ARG A 80 8.13 -8.27 11.50
N ARG A 81 9.33 -8.78 11.28
CA ARG A 81 9.81 -9.96 11.99
C ARG A 81 10.16 -9.52 13.43
N PRO A 82 9.89 -10.36 14.45
CA PRO A 82 10.42 -10.14 15.79
C PRO A 82 11.95 -10.14 15.82
#